data_AF-A0A4Q5T1M5-F1
#
_entry.id   AF-A0A4Q5T1M5-F1
#
_cell.length_a   1.000
_cell.length_b   1.000
_cell.length_c   1.000
_cell.angle_alpha   90.00
_cell.angle_beta   90.00
_cell.angle_gamma   90.00
#
_symmetry.space_group_name_H-M   'P 1'
#
loop_
_entity.id
_entity.type
_entity.pdbx_description
1 polymer ?
#
loop_
_entity_poly.entity_id
_entity_poly.type
_entity_poly.pdbx_seq_one_letter_code
_entity_poly.pdbx_strand_id
1 'polypeptide(L)'
;MSKLLLPLLLLAVNVSAQNKKPLTHDVYDGWKSVGERTISNDGNYILYAINPQEGDGEVTIQNVKTGYKKTIPRGYSAVITEDSKFAVLKIKPAYQDTRQARIKKKRPDEMPKDSLALISLGSDSVMKISRVKSYKTPEKAAGWLVYHMEKPVPDSIKKKASPDSLKLKVDKLAKLADSLIRKSLDSVKGKIEREELIKAANKAVKEIYKKADDLEAEVTDAEGDDVPGAGGGTEGTELILRNLSNAATRSFKLVNEYLLDEKGKRLLLETTKNSKDSNSKAYVLLHHLNENKTDTVLRSFNDAKNFVFDEEGTQLSFVAERDSSSKSLQKFYKLWYFRPGMDSASLLADKNTIGMKVGATVSEHANIRFSKDGKKIFFGTAPVQPAKDTSLVDFELARLDIWTYKDDYLQP
;
A
#
# COMPACT_ATOMS: atom_id res chain seq x y z
N MET A 1 95.89 -1.60 19.44
CA MET A 1 94.98 -2.72 19.13
C MET A 1 93.66 -2.47 19.85
N SER A 2 92.58 -2.43 19.06
CA SER A 2 91.15 -2.57 19.36
C SER A 2 90.70 -2.73 20.82
N LYS A 3 89.74 -1.89 21.26
CA LYS A 3 88.39 -2.34 21.70
C LYS A 3 87.38 -1.19 21.52
N LEU A 4 86.61 -1.19 20.43
CA LEU A 4 85.37 -0.40 20.32
C LEU A 4 84.23 -1.19 20.98
N LEU A 5 83.61 -0.60 21.99
CA LEU A 5 82.36 -1.06 22.59
C LEU A 5 81.18 -0.59 21.71
N LEU A 6 80.38 -1.53 21.21
CA LEU A 6 79.12 -1.28 20.52
C LEU A 6 77.98 -1.59 21.51
N PRO A 7 77.02 -0.68 21.81
CA PRO A 7 75.83 -1.06 22.54
C PRO A 7 74.79 -1.62 21.56
N LEU A 8 74.36 -2.86 21.84
CA LEU A 8 73.28 -3.55 21.15
C LEU A 8 71.93 -2.90 21.55
N LEU A 9 71.32 -2.14 20.63
CA LEU A 9 69.99 -1.57 20.80
C LEU A 9 68.94 -2.67 20.54
N LEU A 10 68.37 -3.24 21.60
CA LEU A 10 67.22 -4.13 21.53
C LEU A 10 65.98 -3.32 21.13
N LEU A 11 65.56 -3.43 19.85
CA LEU A 11 64.23 -3.00 19.42
C LEU A 11 63.19 -3.99 19.94
N ALA A 12 62.50 -3.65 21.03
CA ALA A 12 61.29 -4.32 21.45
C ALA A 12 60.15 -3.96 20.48
N VAL A 13 59.87 -4.86 19.54
CA VAL A 13 58.69 -4.76 18.67
C VAL A 13 57.47 -5.07 19.55
N ASN A 14 56.74 -4.04 19.97
CA ASN A 14 55.45 -4.22 20.62
C ASN A 14 54.48 -4.82 19.60
N VAL A 15 54.31 -6.14 19.66
CA VAL A 15 53.19 -6.83 19.00
C VAL A 15 51.94 -6.46 19.77
N SER A 16 51.25 -5.42 19.34
CA SER A 16 49.90 -5.13 19.82
C SER A 16 48.99 -6.28 19.39
N ALA A 17 48.71 -7.18 20.33
CA ALA A 17 47.65 -8.16 20.18
C ALA A 17 46.35 -7.41 19.86
N GLN A 18 45.70 -7.75 18.73
CA GLN A 18 44.37 -7.25 18.41
C GLN A 18 43.41 -7.70 19.51
N ASN A 19 43.03 -6.77 20.40
CA ASN A 19 41.89 -6.95 21.27
C ASN A 19 40.67 -7.20 20.38
N LYS A 20 40.18 -8.44 20.37
CA LYS A 20 38.98 -8.84 19.61
C LYS A 20 37.84 -7.93 20.06
N LYS A 21 37.12 -7.31 19.11
CA LYS A 21 35.97 -6.46 19.43
C LYS A 21 34.96 -7.27 20.27
N PRO A 22 34.51 -6.77 21.42
CA PRO A 22 33.47 -7.42 22.20
C PRO A 22 32.22 -7.63 21.34
N LEU A 23 31.62 -8.82 21.43
CA LEU A 23 30.40 -9.16 20.70
C LEU A 23 29.19 -8.53 21.44
N THR A 24 28.85 -7.29 21.11
CA THR A 24 27.63 -6.61 21.61
C THR A 24 26.45 -6.84 20.67
N HIS A 25 25.23 -6.45 21.06
CA HIS A 25 24.06 -6.58 20.19
C HIS A 25 24.22 -5.83 18.87
N ASP A 26 24.88 -4.66 18.90
CA ASP A 26 25.18 -3.85 17.72
C ASP A 26 26.06 -4.60 16.68
N VAL A 27 26.78 -5.64 17.11
CA VAL A 27 27.59 -6.47 16.20
C VAL A 27 26.69 -7.33 15.30
N TYR A 28 25.55 -7.81 15.81
CA TYR A 28 24.59 -8.60 15.04
C TYR A 28 23.83 -7.72 14.04
N ASP A 29 23.51 -6.48 14.41
CA ASP A 29 22.80 -5.53 13.53
C ASP A 29 23.52 -5.30 12.20
N GLY A 30 24.87 -5.36 12.23
CA GLY A 30 25.73 -5.24 11.06
C GLY A 30 25.89 -6.53 10.23
N TRP A 31 25.34 -7.66 10.67
CA TRP A 31 25.44 -8.92 9.91
C TRP A 31 24.67 -8.82 8.61
N LYS A 32 25.38 -9.11 7.52
CA LYS A 32 24.84 -9.02 6.17
C LYS A 32 24.40 -10.39 5.70
N SER A 33 23.18 -10.45 5.19
CA SER A 33 22.63 -11.61 4.50
C SER A 33 22.52 -11.32 3.00
N VAL A 34 22.67 -12.36 2.19
CA VAL A 34 22.33 -12.27 0.75
C VAL A 34 20.84 -12.52 0.64
N GLY A 35 20.12 -11.53 0.11
CA GLY A 35 18.67 -11.56 -0.09
C GLY A 35 18.28 -12.12 -1.47
N GLU A 36 17.37 -11.41 -2.13
CA GLU A 36 16.94 -11.69 -3.50
C GLU A 36 18.14 -11.86 -4.45
N ARG A 37 18.01 -12.79 -5.38
CA ARG A 37 19.03 -13.13 -6.37
C ARG A 37 18.37 -13.55 -7.67
N THR A 38 18.92 -13.09 -8.78
CA THR A 38 18.48 -13.48 -10.12
C THR A 38 19.65 -13.43 -11.10
N ILE A 39 19.52 -14.17 -12.20
CA ILE A 39 20.48 -14.21 -13.30
C ILE A 39 19.72 -13.80 -14.56
N SER A 40 20.32 -12.98 -15.41
CA SER A 40 19.72 -12.63 -16.69
C SER A 40 19.59 -13.84 -17.61
N ASN A 41 18.61 -13.81 -18.51
CA ASN A 41 18.34 -14.92 -19.44
C ASN A 41 19.52 -15.21 -20.38
N ASP A 42 20.35 -14.20 -20.68
CA ASP A 42 21.59 -14.35 -21.45
C ASP A 42 22.80 -14.82 -20.61
N GLY A 43 22.63 -15.03 -19.31
CA GLY A 43 23.66 -15.46 -18.36
C GLY A 43 24.75 -14.42 -18.07
N ASN A 44 24.65 -13.21 -18.62
CA ASN A 44 25.70 -12.19 -18.53
C ASN A 44 25.65 -11.39 -17.23
N TYR A 45 24.49 -11.28 -16.59
CA TYR A 45 24.29 -10.47 -15.39
C TYR A 45 23.80 -11.32 -14.23
N ILE A 46 24.40 -11.10 -13.06
CA ILE A 46 23.91 -11.58 -11.78
C ILE A 46 23.46 -10.35 -10.98
N LEU A 47 22.26 -10.42 -10.44
CA LEU A 47 21.73 -9.44 -9.52
C LEU A 47 21.55 -10.09 -8.16
N TYR A 48 22.00 -9.44 -7.10
CA TYR A 48 21.78 -9.91 -5.74
C TYR A 48 21.70 -8.77 -4.73
N ALA A 49 20.85 -8.93 -3.71
CA ALA A 49 20.76 -7.99 -2.60
C ALA A 49 21.67 -8.39 -1.44
N ILE A 50 22.27 -7.39 -0.79
CA ILE A 50 23.01 -7.53 0.45
C ILE A 50 22.30 -6.68 1.50
N ASN A 51 21.70 -7.33 2.50
CA ASN A 51 20.89 -6.66 3.51
C ASN A 51 21.51 -6.83 4.90
N PRO A 52 21.82 -5.75 5.63
CA PRO A 52 22.10 -5.84 7.05
C PRO A 52 20.82 -6.23 7.81
N GLN A 53 20.98 -6.71 9.05
CA GLN A 53 19.85 -6.97 9.93
C GLN A 53 19.14 -5.67 10.32
N GLU A 54 19.90 -4.59 10.56
CA GLU A 54 19.37 -3.23 10.73
C GLU A 54 20.02 -2.23 9.76
N GLY A 55 19.21 -1.34 9.19
CA GLY A 55 19.66 -0.23 8.36
C GLY A 55 19.40 -0.40 6.87
N ASP A 56 20.27 0.21 6.06
CA ASP A 56 20.13 0.29 4.61
C ASP A 56 20.90 -0.85 3.92
N GLY A 57 20.17 -1.72 3.21
CA GLY A 57 20.76 -2.71 2.30
C GLY A 57 21.17 -2.13 0.95
N GLU A 58 21.61 -2.99 0.04
CA GLU A 58 21.97 -2.61 -1.33
C GLU A 58 21.68 -3.74 -2.32
N VAL A 59 21.41 -3.39 -3.57
CA VAL A 59 21.36 -4.34 -4.69
C VAL A 59 22.61 -4.17 -5.54
N THR A 60 23.33 -5.25 -5.75
CA THR A 60 24.46 -5.32 -6.68
C THR A 60 24.01 -5.95 -7.99
N ILE A 61 24.38 -5.32 -9.10
CA ILE A 61 24.27 -5.84 -10.46
C ILE A 61 25.69 -6.05 -10.97
N GLN A 62 26.04 -7.29 -11.32
CA GLN A 62 27.37 -7.65 -11.76
C GLN A 62 27.30 -8.31 -13.14
N ASN A 63 28.11 -7.84 -14.08
CA ASN A 63 28.36 -8.57 -15.33
C ASN A 63 29.44 -9.63 -15.09
N VAL A 64 29.13 -10.89 -15.40
CA VAL A 64 30.01 -12.04 -15.13
C VAL A 64 31.20 -12.06 -16.08
N LYS A 65 31.04 -11.57 -17.32
CA LYS A 65 32.07 -11.61 -18.36
C LYS A 65 33.06 -10.44 -18.25
N THR A 66 32.55 -9.23 -18.02
CA THR A 66 33.39 -8.02 -18.00
C THR A 66 33.86 -7.64 -16.61
N GLY A 67 33.27 -8.21 -15.55
CA GLY A 67 33.52 -7.81 -14.17
C GLY A 67 32.89 -6.46 -13.79
N TYR A 68 32.13 -5.83 -14.70
CA TYR A 68 31.39 -4.60 -14.40
C TYR A 68 30.48 -4.82 -13.18
N LYS A 69 30.45 -3.85 -12.27
CA LYS A 69 29.64 -3.90 -11.05
C LYS A 69 28.99 -2.56 -10.79
N LYS A 70 27.67 -2.57 -10.57
CA LYS A 70 26.88 -1.42 -10.15
C LYS A 70 26.16 -1.75 -8.86
N THR A 71 26.22 -0.85 -7.89
CA THR A 71 25.51 -1.00 -6.63
C THR A 71 24.46 0.10 -6.50
N ILE A 72 23.22 -0.28 -6.21
CA ILE A 72 22.12 0.62 -5.93
C ILE A 72 21.79 0.54 -4.44
N PRO A 73 22.07 1.61 -3.67
CA PRO A 73 21.79 1.61 -2.24
C PRO A 73 20.28 1.57 -1.99
N ARG A 74 19.88 0.86 -0.95
CA ARG A 74 18.49 0.61 -0.52
C ARG A 74 17.61 -0.07 -1.56
N GLY A 75 18.24 -0.66 -2.58
CA GLY A 75 17.55 -1.42 -3.60
C GLY A 75 16.89 -2.67 -3.03
N TYR A 76 15.73 -3.03 -3.57
CA TYR A 76 15.03 -4.28 -3.30
C TYR A 76 13.97 -4.56 -4.38
N SER A 77 13.37 -5.73 -4.34
CA SER A 77 12.34 -6.18 -5.29
C SER A 77 12.86 -6.03 -6.72
N ALA A 78 14.07 -6.49 -6.98
CA ALA A 78 14.73 -6.29 -8.27
C ALA A 78 14.39 -7.38 -9.29
N VAL A 79 14.20 -6.97 -10.54
CA VAL A 79 13.89 -7.84 -11.69
C VAL A 79 14.79 -7.44 -12.86
N ILE A 80 15.25 -8.42 -13.62
CA ILE A 80 15.89 -8.22 -14.93
C ILE A 80 14.82 -8.48 -15.99
N THR A 81 14.70 -7.59 -16.98
CA THR A 81 13.73 -7.77 -18.07
C THR A 81 14.07 -9.01 -18.90
N GLU A 82 13.06 -9.65 -19.50
CA GLU A 82 13.24 -10.89 -20.27
C GLU A 82 14.29 -10.79 -21.39
N ASP A 83 14.46 -9.62 -21.99
CA ASP A 83 15.47 -9.35 -23.02
C ASP A 83 16.88 -9.06 -22.47
N SER A 84 17.07 -9.15 -21.15
CA SER A 84 18.33 -8.88 -20.44
C SER A 84 18.91 -7.48 -20.67
N LYS A 85 18.09 -6.50 -21.08
CA LYS A 85 18.54 -5.12 -21.36
C LYS A 85 18.36 -4.16 -20.20
N PHE A 86 17.43 -4.42 -19.30
CA PHE A 86 17.15 -3.54 -18.18
C PHE A 86 17.08 -4.30 -16.87
N ALA A 87 17.50 -3.64 -15.79
CA ALA A 87 17.16 -4.03 -14.43
C ALA A 87 16.24 -2.98 -13.83
N VAL A 88 15.17 -3.42 -13.17
CA VAL A 88 14.21 -2.56 -12.48
C VAL A 88 14.16 -2.96 -11.03
N LEU A 89 14.16 -1.99 -10.12
CA LEU A 89 14.11 -2.25 -8.68
C LEU A 89 13.45 -1.10 -7.92
N LYS A 90 12.90 -1.39 -6.75
CA LYS A 90 12.45 -0.36 -5.82
C LYS A 90 13.61 0.08 -4.92
N ILE A 91 13.57 1.32 -4.48
CA ILE A 91 14.52 1.92 -3.54
C ILE A 91 13.75 2.33 -2.29
N LYS A 92 14.08 1.75 -1.14
CA LYS A 92 13.52 2.19 0.15
C LYS A 92 13.98 3.62 0.48
N PRO A 93 13.18 4.43 1.18
CA PRO A 93 13.67 5.62 1.86
C PRO A 93 14.81 5.27 2.80
N ALA A 94 15.65 6.25 3.15
CA ALA A 94 16.70 6.01 4.13
C ALA A 94 16.10 5.52 5.45
N TYR A 95 16.73 4.53 6.06
CA TYR A 95 16.31 3.97 7.35
C TYR A 95 16.14 5.05 8.42
N GLN A 96 17.08 6.00 8.49
CA GLN A 96 17.03 7.13 9.42
C GLN A 96 15.82 8.04 9.19
N ASP A 97 15.48 8.36 7.93
CA ASP A 97 14.34 9.21 7.61
C ASP A 97 13.01 8.55 8.00
N THR A 98 12.90 7.24 7.74
CA THR A 98 11.73 6.45 8.11
C THR A 98 11.59 6.36 9.62
N ARG A 99 12.70 6.13 10.35
CA ARG A 99 12.74 6.09 11.81
C ARG A 99 12.36 7.44 12.41
N GLN A 100 12.93 8.53 11.92
CA GLN A 100 12.58 9.89 12.36
C GLN A 100 11.12 10.23 12.07
N ALA A 101 10.58 9.82 10.92
CA ALA A 101 9.17 10.00 10.59
C ALA A 101 8.25 9.26 11.56
N ARG A 102 8.60 8.02 11.93
CA ARG A 102 7.87 7.22 12.94
C ARG A 102 7.96 7.81 14.33
N ILE A 103 9.15 8.25 14.76
CA ILE A 103 9.35 8.96 16.05
C ILE A 103 8.46 10.20 16.11
N LYS A 104 8.37 10.93 15.00
CA LYS A 104 7.50 12.11 14.84
C LYS A 104 6.02 11.76 14.65
N LYS A 105 5.64 10.48 14.69
CA LYS A 105 4.27 9.98 14.47
C LYS A 105 3.62 10.57 13.20
N LYS A 106 4.41 10.70 12.13
CA LYS A 106 3.90 11.20 10.84
C LYS A 106 2.77 10.31 10.34
N ARG A 107 1.77 10.95 9.72
CA ARG A 107 0.66 10.23 9.09
C ARG A 107 1.16 9.40 7.88
N PRO A 108 0.43 8.36 7.46
CA PRO A 108 0.83 7.51 6.33
C PRO A 108 1.09 8.25 5.01
N ASP A 109 0.44 9.38 4.77
CA ASP A 109 0.65 10.25 3.60
C ASP A 109 1.96 11.05 3.65
N GLU A 110 2.42 11.38 4.86
CA GLU A 110 3.65 12.16 5.13
C GLU A 110 4.88 11.28 5.34
N MET A 111 4.69 9.96 5.43
CA MET A 111 5.78 8.99 5.51
C MET A 111 6.63 9.05 4.23
N PRO A 112 7.97 8.95 4.35
CA PRO A 112 8.83 8.77 3.18
C PRO A 112 8.36 7.58 2.34
N LYS A 113 8.34 7.77 1.02
CA LYS A 113 7.83 6.78 0.06
C LYS A 113 8.95 6.20 -0.78
N ASP A 114 8.76 4.97 -1.21
CA ASP A 114 9.70 4.28 -2.07
C ASP A 114 9.85 5.01 -3.42
N SER A 115 10.99 4.77 -4.04
CA SER A 115 11.28 5.18 -5.41
C SER A 115 11.52 3.95 -6.29
N LEU A 116 11.53 4.13 -7.60
CA LEU A 116 11.89 3.12 -8.58
C LEU A 116 13.22 3.50 -9.23
N ALA A 117 14.06 2.53 -9.54
CA ALA A 117 15.20 2.68 -10.42
C ALA A 117 15.04 1.79 -11.65
N LEU A 118 15.29 2.36 -12.82
CA LEU A 118 15.42 1.69 -14.10
C LEU A 118 16.87 1.84 -14.57
N ILE A 119 17.57 0.71 -14.69
CA ILE A 119 18.99 0.64 -15.04
C ILE A 119 19.11 0.01 -16.42
N SER A 120 19.79 0.68 -17.34
CA SER A 120 20.12 0.11 -18.65
C SER A 120 21.39 -0.75 -18.55
N LEU A 121 21.24 -2.06 -18.67
CA LEU A 121 22.33 -3.03 -18.55
C LEU A 121 23.34 -2.85 -19.69
N GLY A 122 24.62 -2.82 -19.35
CA GLY A 122 25.72 -2.55 -20.30
C GLY A 122 26.06 -1.06 -20.44
N SER A 123 25.35 -0.19 -19.74
CA SER A 123 25.65 1.23 -19.62
C SER A 123 25.62 1.66 -18.14
N ASP A 124 26.10 2.87 -17.85
CA ASP A 124 25.98 3.46 -16.51
C ASP A 124 24.67 4.24 -16.27
N SER A 125 23.73 4.18 -17.21
CA SER A 125 22.48 4.94 -17.15
C SER A 125 21.54 4.38 -16.08
N VAL A 126 21.12 5.24 -15.15
CA VAL A 126 20.15 4.95 -14.10
C VAL A 126 19.11 6.07 -14.05
N MET A 127 17.86 5.73 -14.36
CA MET A 127 16.71 6.60 -14.18
C MET A 127 16.06 6.31 -12.83
N LYS A 128 15.80 7.35 -12.03
CA LYS A 128 15.10 7.22 -10.75
C LYS A 128 13.76 7.95 -10.80
N ILE A 129 12.70 7.30 -10.33
CA ILE A 129 11.35 7.83 -10.27
C ILE A 129 10.92 7.81 -8.81
N SER A 130 10.58 8.97 -8.25
CA SER A 130 10.17 9.07 -6.85
C SER A 130 8.72 8.63 -6.65
N ARG A 131 8.37 8.24 -5.41
CA ARG A 131 6.99 7.98 -4.98
C ARG A 131 6.28 6.89 -5.79
N VAL A 132 6.91 5.71 -5.90
CA VAL A 132 6.35 4.55 -6.60
C VAL A 132 5.85 3.52 -5.59
N LYS A 133 4.55 3.20 -5.66
CA LYS A 133 3.87 2.20 -4.83
C LYS A 133 4.27 0.78 -5.25
N SER A 134 4.19 0.47 -6.54
CA SER A 134 4.55 -0.84 -7.11
C SER A 134 4.92 -0.74 -8.59
N TYR A 135 5.50 -1.81 -9.14
CA TYR A 135 5.78 -1.91 -10.56
C TYR A 135 5.65 -3.35 -11.06
N LYS A 136 5.50 -3.53 -12.39
CA LYS A 136 5.55 -4.81 -13.09
C LYS A 136 6.27 -4.67 -14.44
N THR A 137 6.91 -5.75 -14.85
CA THR A 137 7.37 -6.01 -16.22
C THR A 137 6.72 -7.32 -16.69
N PRO A 138 6.53 -7.56 -18.00
CA PRO A 138 6.04 -8.84 -18.47
C PRO A 138 7.00 -9.98 -18.09
N GLU A 139 6.46 -11.17 -17.80
CA GLU A 139 7.23 -12.33 -17.32
C GLU A 139 7.78 -13.19 -18.47
N LYS A 140 7.12 -13.14 -19.65
CA LYS A 140 7.45 -13.93 -20.84
C LYS A 140 7.68 -13.06 -22.08
N ALA A 141 7.80 -11.74 -21.87
CA ALA A 141 8.04 -10.77 -22.92
C ALA A 141 8.83 -9.58 -22.38
N ALA A 142 9.32 -8.73 -23.27
CA ALA A 142 10.07 -7.53 -22.92
C ALA A 142 9.42 -6.27 -23.51
N GLY A 143 10.01 -5.11 -23.21
CA GLY A 143 9.66 -3.84 -23.84
C GLY A 143 8.71 -2.95 -23.06
N TRP A 144 8.10 -3.44 -21.98
CA TRP A 144 7.16 -2.66 -21.16
C TRP A 144 7.54 -2.64 -19.69
N LEU A 145 7.36 -1.47 -19.07
CA LEU A 145 7.42 -1.27 -17.63
C LEU A 145 6.15 -0.53 -17.20
N VAL A 146 5.42 -1.11 -16.26
CA VAL A 146 4.25 -0.49 -15.63
C VAL A 146 4.60 -0.13 -14.21
N TYR A 147 4.32 1.10 -13.76
CA TYR A 147 4.53 1.49 -12.38
C TYR A 147 3.38 2.34 -11.84
N HIS A 148 3.00 2.06 -10.60
CA HIS A 148 1.90 2.72 -9.89
C HIS A 148 2.48 3.75 -8.93
N MET A 149 2.08 5.00 -9.08
CA MET A 149 2.51 6.11 -8.24
C MET A 149 1.76 6.12 -6.91
N GLU A 150 2.41 6.65 -5.87
CA GLU A 150 1.73 7.06 -4.65
C GLU A 150 0.88 8.31 -4.89
N LYS A 151 0.01 8.65 -3.94
CA LYS A 151 -0.73 9.92 -3.99
C LYS A 151 0.24 11.10 -4.14
N PRO A 152 -0.04 12.07 -5.03
CA PRO A 152 0.77 13.26 -5.14
C PRO A 152 0.76 14.02 -3.82
N VAL A 153 1.84 14.75 -3.54
CA VAL A 153 1.88 15.61 -2.35
C VAL A 153 0.81 16.70 -2.53
N PRO A 154 -0.09 16.92 -1.56
CA PRO A 154 -1.05 18.01 -1.65
C PRO A 154 -0.32 19.35 -1.75
N ASP A 155 -0.72 20.22 -2.68
CA ASP A 155 -0.20 21.59 -2.74
C ASP A 155 -0.37 22.25 -1.37
N SER A 156 0.74 22.69 -0.79
CA SER A 156 0.89 23.08 0.62
C SER A 156 0.20 24.40 1.01
N ILE A 157 -0.87 24.81 0.32
CA ILE A 157 -1.60 26.06 0.59
C ILE A 157 -2.76 25.85 1.59
N LYS A 158 -3.15 24.62 1.91
CA LYS A 158 -4.10 24.36 3.01
C LYS A 158 -3.46 23.49 4.08
N LYS A 159 -2.80 24.13 5.05
CA LYS A 159 -2.49 23.51 6.35
C LYS A 159 -3.80 22.98 6.93
N LYS A 160 -4.04 21.67 6.84
CA LYS A 160 -5.03 20.99 7.68
C LYS A 160 -4.62 21.23 9.13
N ALA A 161 -5.56 21.71 9.95
CA ALA A 161 -5.32 21.99 11.35
C ALA A 161 -4.90 20.70 12.06
N SER A 162 -3.82 20.76 12.84
CA SER A 162 -3.39 19.60 13.65
C SER A 162 -4.43 19.31 14.75
N PRO A 163 -4.55 18.04 15.17
CA PRO A 163 -5.47 17.61 16.25
C PRO A 163 -5.29 18.42 17.54
N ASP A 164 -4.06 18.84 17.81
CA ASP A 164 -3.70 19.63 18.98
C ASP A 164 -4.37 21.01 19.00
N SER A 165 -4.58 21.62 17.82
CA SER A 165 -5.29 22.89 17.72
C SER A 165 -6.81 22.75 17.85
N LEU A 166 -7.36 21.59 17.46
CA LEU A 166 -8.78 21.27 17.61
C LEU A 166 -9.10 21.02 19.09
N LYS A 167 -8.25 20.26 19.79
CA LYS A 167 -8.36 20.05 21.24
C LYS A 167 -8.25 21.37 22.01
N LEU A 168 -7.32 22.25 21.60
CA LEU A 168 -7.21 23.61 22.17
C LEU A 168 -8.45 24.49 21.91
N LYS A 169 -9.16 24.31 20.80
CA LYS A 169 -10.39 25.04 20.49
C LYS A 169 -11.57 24.52 21.30
N VAL A 170 -11.68 23.21 21.47
CA VAL A 170 -12.70 22.55 22.30
C VAL A 170 -12.54 22.96 23.77
N ASP A 171 -11.31 22.96 24.30
CA ASP A 171 -11.02 23.42 25.67
C ASP A 171 -11.35 24.90 25.89
N LYS A 172 -11.12 25.75 24.88
CA LYS A 172 -11.48 27.18 24.94
C LYS A 172 -12.99 27.37 24.94
N LEU A 173 -13.72 26.61 24.12
CA LEU A 173 -15.19 26.62 24.09
C LEU A 173 -15.80 26.16 25.41
N ALA A 174 -15.25 25.08 26.00
CA ALA A 174 -15.68 24.59 27.31
C ALA A 174 -15.48 25.65 28.40
N LYS A 175 -14.33 26.33 28.43
CA LYS A 175 -14.05 27.42 29.38
C LYS A 175 -14.97 28.64 29.19
N LEU A 176 -15.37 28.93 27.95
CA LEU A 176 -16.30 30.01 27.63
C LEU A 176 -17.72 29.69 28.10
N ALA A 177 -18.16 28.45 27.91
CA ALA A 177 -19.44 27.96 28.44
C ALA A 177 -19.48 28.05 29.98
N ASP A 178 -18.40 27.62 30.64
CA ASP A 178 -18.26 27.70 32.09
C ASP A 178 -18.32 29.14 32.62
N SER A 179 -17.72 30.08 31.88
CA SER A 179 -17.75 31.51 32.20
C SER A 179 -19.14 32.13 32.04
N LEU A 180 -19.89 31.74 31.00
CA LEU A 180 -21.26 32.22 30.77
C LEU A 180 -22.23 31.70 31.82
N ILE A 181 -22.07 30.45 32.25
CA ILE A 181 -22.87 29.85 33.33
C ILE A 181 -22.63 30.62 34.64
N ARG A 182 -21.36 30.88 35.02
CA ARG A 182 -21.03 31.65 36.23
C ARG A 182 -21.54 33.10 36.16
N LYS A 183 -21.41 33.76 35.01
CA LYS A 183 -21.91 35.14 34.83
C LYS A 183 -23.44 35.22 34.88
N SER A 184 -24.14 34.18 34.42
CA SER A 184 -25.60 34.08 34.55
C SER A 184 -26.07 33.82 35.99
N LEU A 185 -25.25 33.15 36.81
CA LEU A 185 -25.50 32.95 38.24
C LEU A 185 -25.29 34.23 39.06
N ASP A 186 -24.26 35.04 38.75
CA ASP A 186 -23.98 36.30 39.47
C ASP A 186 -24.92 37.44 39.10
N SER A 187 -25.52 37.41 37.91
CA SER A 187 -26.41 38.46 37.40
C SER A 187 -27.83 38.42 37.98
N VAL A 188 -28.18 37.39 38.75
CA VAL A 188 -29.55 37.24 39.27
C VAL A 188 -29.61 37.44 40.78
N LYS A 189 -30.03 38.65 41.17
CA LYS A 189 -30.54 38.91 42.53
C LYS A 189 -32.05 38.59 42.54
N GLY A 190 -32.42 37.44 43.08
CA GLY A 190 -33.82 37.04 43.31
C GLY A 190 -34.04 35.55 43.10
N LYS A 191 -35.04 34.97 43.79
CA LYS A 191 -35.39 33.54 43.68
C LYS A 191 -35.77 33.21 42.23
N ILE A 192 -34.89 32.49 41.54
CA ILE A 192 -35.23 31.81 40.28
C ILE A 192 -35.76 30.43 40.65
N GLU A 193 -36.88 30.04 40.06
CA GLU A 193 -37.37 28.68 40.19
C GLU A 193 -36.39 27.71 39.53
N ARG A 194 -35.98 26.69 40.28
CA ARG A 194 -34.92 25.73 39.94
C ARG A 194 -35.11 25.08 38.55
N GLU A 195 -36.35 24.99 38.09
CA GLU A 195 -36.73 24.41 36.79
C GLU A 195 -36.28 25.24 35.59
N GLU A 196 -36.31 26.57 35.65
CA GLU A 196 -35.92 27.41 34.49
C GLU A 196 -34.41 27.40 34.27
N LEU A 197 -33.63 27.36 35.36
CA LEU A 197 -32.17 27.19 35.32
C LEU A 197 -31.78 25.84 34.72
N ILE A 198 -32.46 24.76 35.13
CA ILE A 198 -32.20 23.41 34.60
C ILE A 198 -32.57 23.35 33.11
N LYS A 199 -33.67 23.99 32.68
CA LYS A 199 -34.05 24.07 31.25
C LYS A 199 -33.02 24.84 30.41
N ALA A 200 -32.54 25.97 30.90
CA ALA A 200 -31.54 26.77 30.19
C ALA A 200 -30.19 26.03 30.07
N ALA A 201 -29.75 25.38 31.15
CA ALA A 201 -28.54 24.56 31.16
C ALA A 201 -28.65 23.36 30.20
N ASN A 202 -29.76 22.61 30.25
CA ASN A 202 -29.97 21.46 29.37
C ASN A 202 -30.04 21.84 27.89
N LYS A 203 -30.59 23.02 27.57
CA LYS A 203 -30.64 23.53 26.19
C LYS A 203 -29.23 23.89 25.68
N ALA A 204 -28.43 24.55 26.50
CA ALA A 204 -27.04 24.87 26.15
C ALA A 204 -26.19 23.60 25.97
N VAL A 205 -26.35 22.63 26.87
CA VAL A 205 -25.68 21.32 26.78
C VAL A 205 -26.09 20.57 25.50
N LYS A 206 -27.38 20.58 25.14
CA LYS A 206 -27.87 19.93 23.91
C LYS A 206 -27.32 20.57 22.63
N GLU A 207 -27.16 21.88 22.59
CA GLU A 207 -26.52 22.55 21.45
C GLU A 207 -25.01 22.30 21.38
N ILE A 208 -24.35 22.13 22.52
CA ILE A 208 -22.93 21.75 22.58
C ILE A 208 -22.75 20.32 22.06
N TYR A 209 -23.56 19.36 22.50
CA TYR A 209 -23.50 17.98 21.98
C TYR A 209 -23.82 17.92 20.49
N LYS A 210 -24.83 18.65 20.02
CA LYS A 210 -25.16 18.71 18.59
C LYS A 210 -24.00 19.25 17.76
N LYS A 211 -23.32 20.31 18.23
CA LYS A 211 -22.13 20.85 17.54
C LYS A 211 -20.93 19.93 17.66
N ALA A 212 -20.80 19.16 18.76
CA ALA A 212 -19.76 18.17 18.92
C ALA A 212 -19.96 16.99 17.96
N ASP A 213 -21.19 16.49 17.81
CA ASP A 213 -21.56 15.46 16.83
C ASP A 213 -21.33 15.94 15.38
N ASP A 214 -21.67 17.19 15.06
CA ASP A 214 -21.40 17.78 13.74
C ASP A 214 -19.88 17.90 13.47
N LEU A 215 -19.08 18.18 14.50
CA LEU A 215 -17.61 18.20 14.44
C LEU A 215 -17.02 16.80 14.36
N GLU A 216 -17.61 15.82 15.04
CA GLU A 216 -17.20 14.41 15.02
C GLU A 216 -17.57 13.74 13.68
N ALA A 217 -18.67 14.15 13.04
CA ALA A 217 -19.01 13.78 11.66
C ALA A 217 -18.00 14.36 10.64
N GLU A 218 -17.54 15.62 10.83
CA GLU A 218 -16.47 16.19 10.01
C GLU A 218 -15.10 15.53 10.25
N VAL A 219 -14.84 15.04 11.47
CA VAL A 219 -13.59 14.34 11.83
C VAL A 219 -13.62 12.88 11.38
N THR A 220 -14.75 12.16 11.47
CA THR A 220 -14.89 10.78 10.98
C THR A 220 -14.89 10.70 9.45
N ASP A 221 -15.34 11.73 8.75
CA ASP A 221 -15.12 11.87 7.30
C ASP A 221 -13.65 12.20 6.93
N ALA A 222 -12.82 12.60 7.90
CA ALA A 222 -11.41 12.99 7.70
C ALA A 222 -10.38 12.01 8.30
N GLU A 223 -10.76 11.23 9.30
CA GLU A 223 -10.02 10.12 9.91
C GLU A 223 -10.62 8.80 9.41
N GLY A 224 -10.54 8.61 8.09
CA GLY A 224 -10.71 7.29 7.51
C GLY A 224 -9.72 6.35 8.21
N ASP A 225 -10.27 5.43 8.98
CA ASP A 225 -9.56 4.32 9.62
C ASP A 225 -8.77 3.60 8.53
N ASP A 226 -7.49 3.94 8.39
CA ASP A 226 -6.55 3.34 7.45
C ASP A 226 -6.17 1.94 7.97
N VAL A 227 -7.16 1.06 8.08
CA VAL A 227 -6.92 -0.38 8.00
C VAL A 227 -6.64 -0.68 6.52
N PRO A 228 -5.46 -1.20 6.15
CA PRO A 228 -5.17 -1.61 4.80
C PRO A 228 -5.94 -2.91 4.50
N GLY A 229 -7.23 -2.76 4.21
CA GLY A 229 -8.15 -3.78 3.73
C GLY A 229 -8.57 -3.48 2.30
N ALA A 230 -8.45 -4.47 1.42
CA ALA A 230 -8.70 -4.36 -0.01
C ALA A 230 -10.09 -3.82 -0.36
N GLY A 231 -10.13 -2.81 -1.24
CA GLY A 231 -11.28 -2.41 -2.07
C GLY A 231 -12.35 -1.56 -1.36
N GLY A 232 -12.25 -0.23 -1.45
CA GLY A 232 -13.43 0.65 -1.28
C GLY A 232 -13.26 2.03 -0.63
N GLY A 233 -12.10 2.40 -0.08
CA GLY A 233 -12.00 3.62 0.75
C GLY A 233 -11.17 4.79 0.20
N THR A 234 -10.27 4.57 -0.76
CA THR A 234 -9.33 5.62 -1.20
C THR A 234 -9.36 5.82 -2.70
N GLU A 235 -9.44 7.09 -3.12
CA GLU A 235 -9.34 7.48 -4.53
C GLU A 235 -8.02 6.97 -5.12
N GLY A 236 -8.12 6.29 -6.27
CA GLY A 236 -6.99 5.69 -6.96
C GLY A 236 -5.96 6.72 -7.41
N THR A 237 -4.78 6.23 -7.76
CA THR A 237 -3.61 7.04 -8.10
C THR A 237 -3.19 6.87 -9.56
N GLU A 238 -2.12 7.55 -9.95
CA GLU A 238 -1.65 7.51 -11.33
C GLU A 238 -0.85 6.22 -11.58
N LEU A 239 -1.19 5.51 -12.66
CA LEU A 239 -0.41 4.41 -13.19
C LEU A 239 0.24 4.84 -14.50
N ILE A 240 1.55 4.59 -14.63
CA ILE A 240 2.29 4.90 -15.85
C ILE A 240 2.69 3.60 -16.55
N LEU A 241 2.36 3.51 -17.83
CA LEU A 241 2.89 2.53 -18.78
C LEU A 241 4.03 3.17 -19.56
N ARG A 242 5.21 2.56 -19.54
CA ARG A 242 6.41 3.02 -20.25
C ARG A 242 6.90 1.97 -21.22
N ASN A 243 7.09 2.38 -22.47
CA ASN A 243 7.80 1.57 -23.46
C ASN A 243 9.31 1.72 -23.23
N LEU A 244 10.00 0.61 -23.03
CA LEU A 244 11.43 0.57 -22.71
C LEU A 244 12.32 0.73 -23.95
N SER A 245 11.78 0.52 -25.15
CA SER A 245 12.57 0.67 -26.39
C SER A 245 12.71 2.13 -26.84
N ASN A 246 11.67 2.95 -26.63
CA ASN A 246 11.63 4.34 -27.12
C ASN A 246 11.29 5.37 -26.02
N ALA A 247 11.20 4.95 -24.76
CA ALA A 247 10.89 5.80 -23.61
C ALA A 247 9.49 6.47 -23.62
N ALA A 248 8.61 6.15 -24.58
CA ALA A 248 7.27 6.69 -24.64
C ALA A 248 6.45 6.27 -23.41
N THR A 249 5.62 7.17 -22.90
CA THR A 249 4.80 6.92 -21.70
C THR A 249 3.32 7.18 -21.97
N ARG A 250 2.48 6.45 -21.25
CA ARG A 250 1.04 6.67 -21.15
C ARG A 250 0.62 6.65 -19.69
N SER A 251 -0.20 7.62 -19.30
CA SER A 251 -0.72 7.75 -17.94
C SER A 251 -2.19 7.34 -17.85
N PHE A 252 -2.54 6.65 -16.77
CA PHE A 252 -3.90 6.31 -16.39
C PHE A 252 -4.18 6.86 -14.98
N LYS A 253 -5.26 7.61 -14.83
CA LYS A 253 -5.64 8.23 -13.55
C LYS A 253 -6.61 7.33 -12.78
N LEU A 254 -6.67 7.54 -11.47
CA LEU A 254 -7.63 6.90 -10.57
C LEU A 254 -7.49 5.37 -10.52
N VAL A 255 -6.32 4.83 -10.84
CA VAL A 255 -6.06 3.39 -10.80
C VAL A 255 -5.89 2.96 -9.35
N ASN A 256 -6.58 1.91 -8.94
CA ASN A 256 -6.45 1.33 -7.61
C ASN A 256 -5.78 -0.06 -7.68
N GLU A 257 -6.17 -0.90 -8.63
CA GLU A 257 -5.52 -2.18 -8.94
C GLU A 257 -5.14 -2.29 -10.43
N TYR A 258 -4.09 -3.06 -10.75
CA TYR A 258 -3.70 -3.35 -12.12
C TYR A 258 -3.12 -4.75 -12.25
N LEU A 259 -3.27 -5.34 -13.43
CA LEU A 259 -2.70 -6.64 -13.79
C LEU A 259 -2.13 -6.58 -15.20
N LEU A 260 -0.86 -6.98 -15.34
CA LEU A 260 -0.19 -7.13 -16.63
C LEU A 260 -0.18 -8.62 -16.98
N ASP A 261 -0.58 -8.98 -18.21
CA ASP A 261 -0.46 -10.37 -18.66
C ASP A 261 1.01 -10.78 -18.80
N GLU A 262 1.29 -12.07 -18.61
CA GLU A 262 2.66 -12.61 -18.66
C GLU A 262 3.36 -12.30 -19.99
N LYS A 263 2.61 -12.25 -21.10
CA LYS A 263 3.13 -12.01 -22.45
C LYS A 263 3.20 -10.53 -22.83
N GLY A 264 2.85 -9.61 -21.94
CA GLY A 264 2.99 -8.17 -22.14
C GLY A 264 2.15 -7.60 -23.29
N LYS A 265 0.98 -8.18 -23.56
CA LYS A 265 0.04 -7.73 -24.59
C LYS A 265 -1.07 -6.84 -24.03
N ARG A 266 -1.44 -7.04 -22.76
CA ARG A 266 -2.64 -6.47 -22.14
C ARG A 266 -2.39 -6.05 -20.70
N LEU A 267 -2.86 -4.85 -20.39
CA LEU A 267 -2.84 -4.27 -19.05
C LEU A 267 -4.28 -4.04 -18.61
N LEU A 268 -4.71 -4.76 -17.58
CA LEU A 268 -5.95 -4.50 -16.87
C LEU A 268 -5.74 -3.38 -15.86
N LEU A 269 -6.73 -2.49 -15.77
CA LEU A 269 -6.79 -1.38 -14.83
C LEU A 269 -8.15 -1.41 -14.14
N GLU A 270 -8.16 -1.42 -12.82
CA GLU A 270 -9.34 -1.14 -12.01
C GLU A 270 -9.23 0.31 -11.52
N THR A 271 -10.24 1.12 -11.83
CA THR A 271 -10.26 2.54 -11.49
C THR A 271 -11.37 2.87 -10.51
N THR A 272 -11.11 3.81 -9.61
CA THR A 272 -12.12 4.33 -8.68
C THR A 272 -12.96 5.44 -9.32
N LYS A 273 -14.05 5.80 -8.64
CA LYS A 273 -14.74 7.07 -8.90
C LYS A 273 -13.85 8.24 -8.45
N ASN A 274 -13.97 9.37 -9.12
CA ASN A 274 -13.44 10.64 -8.65
C ASN A 274 -14.34 11.15 -7.52
N SER A 275 -13.74 11.41 -6.36
CA SER A 275 -14.46 11.85 -5.15
C SER A 275 -15.15 13.22 -5.31
N LYS A 276 -14.70 14.03 -6.27
CA LYS A 276 -15.16 15.40 -6.52
C LYS A 276 -16.10 15.53 -7.72
N ASP A 277 -16.43 14.42 -8.38
CA ASP A 277 -17.33 14.38 -9.52
C ASP A 277 -18.39 13.29 -9.33
N SER A 278 -19.63 13.71 -9.05
CA SER A 278 -20.75 12.81 -8.79
C SER A 278 -21.15 11.97 -10.01
N ASN A 279 -20.78 12.38 -11.23
CA ASN A 279 -21.00 11.60 -12.44
C ASN A 279 -19.89 10.58 -12.72
N SER A 280 -18.80 10.64 -11.94
CA SER A 280 -17.68 9.73 -12.08
C SER A 280 -18.06 8.30 -11.71
N LYS A 281 -17.59 7.35 -12.52
CA LYS A 281 -17.87 5.92 -12.39
C LYS A 281 -16.55 5.17 -12.23
N ALA A 282 -16.60 4.08 -11.48
CA ALA A 282 -15.51 3.11 -11.44
C ALA A 282 -15.54 2.26 -12.72
N TYR A 283 -14.36 1.92 -13.23
CA TYR A 283 -14.18 1.17 -14.47
C TYR A 283 -13.19 0.02 -14.29
N VAL A 284 -13.48 -1.11 -14.92
CA VAL A 284 -12.45 -2.09 -15.29
C VAL A 284 -12.12 -1.83 -16.75
N LEU A 285 -10.87 -1.48 -17.03
CA LEU A 285 -10.37 -1.17 -18.36
C LEU A 285 -9.37 -2.23 -18.79
N LEU A 286 -9.33 -2.51 -20.09
CA LEU A 286 -8.33 -3.38 -20.70
C LEU A 286 -7.58 -2.59 -21.77
N HIS A 287 -6.30 -2.33 -21.51
CA HIS A 287 -5.44 -1.63 -22.43
C HIS A 287 -4.60 -2.62 -23.25
N HIS A 288 -4.69 -2.52 -24.58
CA HIS A 288 -3.91 -3.30 -25.53
C HIS A 288 -2.60 -2.57 -25.83
N LEU A 289 -1.48 -3.13 -25.38
CA LEU A 289 -0.18 -2.45 -25.35
C LEU A 289 0.34 -2.12 -26.76
N ASN A 290 0.16 -3.05 -27.71
CA ASN A 290 0.65 -2.90 -29.08
C ASN A 290 -0.23 -1.98 -29.93
N GLU A 291 -1.54 -2.00 -29.71
CA GLU A 291 -2.53 -1.21 -30.46
C GLU A 291 -2.72 0.20 -29.88
N ASN A 292 -2.20 0.43 -28.68
CA ASN A 292 -2.44 1.65 -27.90
C ASN A 292 -3.95 1.95 -27.70
N LYS A 293 -4.77 0.90 -27.65
CA LYS A 293 -6.23 0.97 -27.53
C LYS A 293 -6.67 0.62 -26.11
N THR A 294 -7.72 1.24 -25.60
CA THR A 294 -8.30 0.90 -24.28
C THR A 294 -9.78 0.60 -24.42
N ASP A 295 -10.16 -0.61 -24.07
CA ASP A 295 -11.56 -1.05 -24.02
C ASP A 295 -12.09 -0.95 -22.59
N THR A 296 -13.39 -0.70 -22.45
CA THR A 296 -14.05 -0.74 -21.14
C THR A 296 -14.65 -2.12 -20.92
N VAL A 297 -14.13 -2.87 -19.95
CA VAL A 297 -14.60 -4.23 -19.61
C VAL A 297 -15.83 -4.18 -18.71
N LEU A 298 -15.81 -3.32 -17.69
CA LEU A 298 -16.94 -3.18 -16.77
C LEU A 298 -17.11 -1.71 -16.36
N ARG A 299 -18.36 -1.28 -16.19
CA ARG A 299 -18.75 0.05 -15.73
C ARG A 299 -19.63 -0.06 -14.51
N SER A 300 -19.49 0.88 -13.57
CA SER A 300 -20.37 1.00 -12.39
C SER A 300 -20.42 -0.29 -11.57
N PHE A 301 -19.44 -0.45 -10.71
CA PHE A 301 -19.38 -1.46 -9.66
C PHE A 301 -18.99 -0.80 -8.33
N ASN A 302 -19.22 -1.49 -7.23
CA ASN A 302 -18.81 -1.05 -5.90
C ASN A 302 -17.45 -1.61 -5.53
N ASP A 303 -17.18 -2.87 -5.91
CA ASP A 303 -15.92 -3.56 -5.65
C ASP A 303 -15.66 -4.59 -6.75
N ALA A 304 -14.39 -4.77 -7.14
CA ALA A 304 -13.96 -5.75 -8.12
C ALA A 304 -12.57 -6.26 -7.76
N LYS A 305 -12.39 -7.60 -7.75
CA LYS A 305 -11.23 -8.28 -7.17
C LYS A 305 -10.88 -9.54 -7.95
N ASN A 306 -9.72 -10.12 -7.62
CA ASN A 306 -9.24 -11.42 -8.13
C ASN A 306 -9.19 -11.49 -9.66
N PHE A 307 -8.70 -10.42 -10.28
CA PHE A 307 -8.49 -10.39 -11.72
C PHE A 307 -7.48 -11.44 -12.14
N VAL A 308 -7.81 -12.21 -13.18
CA VAL A 308 -6.92 -13.23 -13.75
C VAL A 308 -7.07 -13.30 -15.26
N PHE A 309 -5.93 -13.33 -15.96
CA PHE A 309 -5.88 -13.68 -17.37
C PHE A 309 -5.74 -15.20 -17.55
N ASP A 310 -6.20 -15.73 -18.69
CA ASP A 310 -5.74 -17.05 -19.11
C ASP A 310 -4.26 -17.02 -19.54
N GLU A 311 -3.66 -18.20 -19.77
CA GLU A 311 -2.24 -18.32 -20.10
C GLU A 311 -1.85 -17.58 -21.39
N GLU A 312 -2.79 -17.43 -22.33
CA GLU A 312 -2.60 -16.68 -23.57
C GLU A 312 -2.77 -15.16 -23.43
N GLY A 313 -3.26 -14.68 -22.27
CA GLY A 313 -3.60 -13.28 -22.06
C GLY A 313 -4.84 -12.85 -22.85
N THR A 314 -5.63 -13.78 -23.38
CA THR A 314 -6.78 -13.53 -24.26
C THR A 314 -8.11 -13.44 -23.53
N GLN A 315 -8.26 -14.10 -22.39
CA GLN A 315 -9.50 -14.14 -21.62
C GLN A 315 -9.25 -13.55 -20.24
N LEU A 316 -10.29 -12.97 -19.67
CA LEU A 316 -10.25 -12.34 -18.35
C LEU A 316 -11.41 -12.85 -17.51
N SER A 317 -11.13 -13.19 -16.26
CA SER A 317 -12.16 -13.44 -15.25
C SER A 317 -11.82 -12.73 -13.95
N PHE A 318 -12.86 -12.35 -13.21
CA PHE A 318 -12.75 -11.61 -11.96
C PHE A 318 -14.08 -11.71 -11.21
N VAL A 319 -14.08 -11.32 -9.93
CA VAL A 319 -15.31 -11.15 -9.18
C VAL A 319 -15.65 -9.66 -9.07
N ALA A 320 -16.94 -9.33 -9.10
CA ALA A 320 -17.38 -7.96 -8.81
C ALA A 320 -18.73 -7.92 -8.09
N GLU A 321 -18.88 -6.91 -7.24
CA GLU A 321 -20.08 -6.56 -6.50
C GLU A 321 -20.66 -5.26 -7.12
N ARG A 322 -21.95 -5.29 -7.47
CA ARG A 322 -22.63 -4.20 -8.19
C ARG A 322 -24.01 -3.85 -7.67
N ASP A 323 -24.63 -4.75 -6.92
CA ASP A 323 -26.07 -4.70 -6.64
C ASP A 323 -26.36 -4.14 -5.24
N SER A 324 -25.45 -4.34 -4.30
CA SER A 324 -25.55 -3.78 -2.96
C SER A 324 -25.29 -2.27 -2.97
N SER A 325 -25.76 -1.57 -1.95
CA SER A 325 -25.26 -0.21 -1.70
C SER A 325 -23.76 -0.30 -1.34
N SER A 326 -22.98 0.73 -1.67
CA SER A 326 -21.55 0.76 -1.31
C SER A 326 -21.29 0.66 0.19
N LYS A 327 -22.28 1.02 1.01
CA LYS A 327 -22.26 0.94 2.48
C LYS A 327 -22.84 -0.37 3.04
N SER A 328 -23.26 -1.31 2.18
CA SER A 328 -23.84 -2.56 2.64
C SER A 328 -22.81 -3.41 3.38
N LEU A 329 -23.16 -3.85 4.59
CA LEU A 329 -22.36 -4.78 5.40
C LEU A 329 -22.33 -6.19 4.81
N GLN A 330 -23.34 -6.53 3.99
CA GLN A 330 -23.40 -7.78 3.25
C GLN A 330 -23.25 -7.50 1.76
N LYS A 331 -22.20 -8.09 1.16
CA LYS A 331 -21.85 -7.93 -0.26
C LYS A 331 -22.02 -9.25 -1.00
N PHE A 332 -22.64 -9.21 -2.17
CA PHE A 332 -22.85 -10.38 -3.02
C PHE A 332 -22.02 -10.28 -4.28
N TYR A 333 -20.83 -10.87 -4.24
CA TYR A 333 -19.96 -10.94 -5.41
C TYR A 333 -20.53 -11.90 -6.45
N LYS A 334 -20.27 -11.58 -7.71
CA LYS A 334 -20.59 -12.39 -8.87
C LYS A 334 -19.33 -12.63 -9.69
N LEU A 335 -19.27 -13.76 -10.40
CA LEU A 335 -18.18 -14.10 -11.30
C LEU A 335 -18.45 -13.48 -12.68
N TRP A 336 -17.48 -12.72 -13.18
CA TRP A 336 -17.52 -12.07 -14.47
C TRP A 336 -16.48 -12.66 -15.41
N TYR A 337 -16.78 -12.62 -16.70
CA TYR A 337 -15.94 -13.15 -17.76
C TYR A 337 -15.93 -12.21 -18.97
N PHE A 338 -14.76 -12.04 -19.57
CA PHE A 338 -14.56 -11.22 -20.76
C PHE A 338 -13.59 -11.90 -21.73
N ARG A 339 -13.91 -11.82 -23.03
CA ARG A 339 -13.05 -12.27 -24.13
C ARG A 339 -13.19 -11.35 -25.35
N PRO A 340 -12.23 -11.37 -26.30
CA PRO A 340 -12.32 -10.64 -27.56
C PRO A 340 -13.65 -10.89 -28.29
N GLY A 341 -14.18 -9.83 -28.88
CA GLY A 341 -15.49 -9.84 -29.57
C GLY A 341 -16.69 -9.57 -28.66
N MET A 342 -16.49 -9.43 -27.34
CA MET A 342 -17.54 -8.95 -26.43
C MET A 342 -17.45 -7.43 -26.25
N ASP A 343 -18.60 -6.77 -26.15
CA ASP A 343 -18.66 -5.33 -25.88
C ASP A 343 -18.29 -5.00 -24.42
N SER A 344 -18.65 -5.88 -23.48
CA SER A 344 -18.36 -5.75 -22.04
C SER A 344 -18.37 -7.14 -21.39
N ALA A 345 -17.87 -7.24 -20.14
CA ALA A 345 -17.87 -8.49 -19.40
C ALA A 345 -19.30 -9.02 -19.18
N SER A 346 -19.49 -10.33 -19.33
CA SER A 346 -20.73 -11.02 -19.04
C SER A 346 -20.71 -11.66 -17.65
N LEU A 347 -21.87 -11.70 -17.00
CA LEU A 347 -22.09 -12.48 -15.79
C LEU A 347 -21.98 -13.97 -16.13
N LEU A 348 -21.06 -14.68 -15.45
CA LEU A 348 -20.86 -16.12 -15.64
C LEU A 348 -21.50 -16.95 -14.53
N ALA A 349 -21.41 -16.50 -13.27
CA ALA A 349 -22.03 -17.16 -12.14
C ALA A 349 -22.38 -16.19 -11.00
N ASP A 350 -23.46 -16.49 -10.28
CA ASP A 350 -23.91 -15.85 -9.06
C ASP A 350 -24.56 -16.88 -8.11
N LYS A 351 -25.13 -16.41 -7.00
CA LYS A 351 -25.79 -17.27 -6.00
C LYS A 351 -27.00 -18.07 -6.54
N ASN A 352 -27.57 -17.68 -7.67
CA ASN A 352 -28.74 -18.32 -8.29
C ASN A 352 -28.36 -19.24 -9.45
N THR A 353 -27.06 -19.38 -9.74
CA THR A 353 -26.58 -20.23 -10.83
C THR A 353 -26.86 -21.70 -10.53
N ILE A 354 -27.32 -22.45 -11.55
CA ILE A 354 -27.63 -23.88 -11.42
C ILE A 354 -26.37 -24.63 -10.93
N GLY A 355 -26.53 -25.43 -9.87
CA GLY A 355 -25.43 -26.13 -9.21
C GLY A 355 -24.81 -25.37 -8.03
N MET A 356 -25.20 -24.12 -7.77
CA MET A 356 -24.81 -23.40 -6.55
C MET A 356 -25.50 -24.00 -5.33
N LYS A 357 -24.75 -24.25 -4.25
CA LYS A 357 -25.30 -24.73 -2.99
C LYS A 357 -26.20 -23.64 -2.37
N VAL A 358 -27.40 -24.03 -1.90
CA VAL A 358 -28.31 -23.11 -1.21
C VAL A 358 -27.60 -22.46 -0.01
N GLY A 359 -27.69 -21.13 0.09
CA GLY A 359 -27.01 -20.35 1.12
C GLY A 359 -25.53 -20.05 0.83
N ALA A 360 -25.01 -20.44 -0.33
CA ALA A 360 -23.67 -20.06 -0.79
C ALA A 360 -23.70 -18.95 -1.84
N THR A 361 -22.58 -18.25 -1.99
CA THR A 361 -22.32 -17.23 -3.01
C THR A 361 -20.91 -17.38 -3.57
N VAL A 362 -20.63 -16.72 -4.69
CA VAL A 362 -19.25 -16.60 -5.21
C VAL A 362 -18.40 -15.88 -4.17
N SER A 363 -17.26 -16.47 -3.81
CA SER A 363 -16.35 -15.90 -2.82
C SER A 363 -15.38 -14.90 -3.45
N GLU A 364 -15.26 -13.75 -2.82
CA GLU A 364 -14.25 -12.72 -3.02
C GLU A 364 -12.88 -13.07 -2.47
N HIS A 365 -12.78 -14.04 -1.57
CA HIS A 365 -11.52 -14.44 -0.94
C HIS A 365 -10.85 -15.64 -1.66
N ALA A 366 -11.56 -16.28 -2.59
CA ALA A 366 -11.04 -17.41 -3.33
C ALA A 366 -10.35 -16.98 -4.64
N ASN A 367 -9.18 -17.56 -4.90
CA ASN A 367 -8.45 -17.33 -6.15
C ASN A 367 -9.23 -17.88 -7.35
N ILE A 368 -9.33 -17.08 -8.41
CA ILE A 368 -9.84 -17.52 -9.72
C ILE A 368 -8.66 -18.00 -10.57
N ARG A 369 -8.82 -19.12 -11.29
CA ARG A 369 -7.82 -19.59 -12.25
C ARG A 369 -8.47 -20.21 -13.49
N PHE A 370 -7.85 -20.03 -14.64
CA PHE A 370 -8.18 -20.78 -15.85
C PHE A 370 -7.51 -22.16 -15.85
N SER A 371 -8.11 -23.15 -16.51
CA SER A 371 -7.38 -24.35 -16.94
C SER A 371 -6.29 -23.98 -17.96
N LYS A 372 -5.26 -24.82 -18.10
CA LYS A 372 -4.18 -24.59 -19.07
C LYS A 372 -4.66 -24.41 -20.51
N ASP A 373 -5.74 -25.11 -20.89
CA ASP A 373 -6.35 -24.97 -22.22
C ASP A 373 -7.33 -23.78 -22.33
N GLY A 374 -7.50 -22.99 -21.26
CA GLY A 374 -8.40 -21.84 -21.20
C GLY A 374 -9.90 -22.17 -21.27
N LYS A 375 -10.29 -23.45 -21.24
CA LYS A 375 -11.70 -23.87 -21.42
C LYS A 375 -12.53 -23.91 -20.13
N LYS A 376 -11.87 -23.93 -18.96
CA LYS A 376 -12.53 -23.98 -17.65
C LYS A 376 -12.05 -22.83 -16.78
N ILE A 377 -12.95 -22.33 -15.94
CA ILE A 377 -12.64 -21.36 -14.88
C ILE A 377 -12.94 -22.05 -13.55
N PHE A 378 -11.94 -22.07 -12.66
CA PHE A 378 -12.06 -22.52 -11.29
C PHE A 378 -12.21 -21.30 -10.40
N PHE A 379 -13.23 -21.29 -9.57
CA PHE A 379 -13.52 -20.23 -8.59
C PHE A 379 -14.04 -20.87 -7.30
N GLY A 380 -13.96 -20.14 -6.19
CA GLY A 380 -14.47 -20.62 -4.90
C GLY A 380 -15.86 -20.06 -4.58
N THR A 381 -16.62 -20.83 -3.81
CA THR A 381 -17.90 -20.43 -3.22
C THR A 381 -17.76 -20.39 -1.71
N ALA A 382 -18.45 -19.45 -1.06
CA ALA A 382 -18.50 -19.36 0.39
C ALA A 382 -19.95 -19.28 0.87
N PRO A 383 -20.27 -19.76 2.09
CA PRO A 383 -21.55 -19.47 2.72
C PRO A 383 -21.78 -17.96 2.82
N VAL A 384 -23.02 -17.53 2.60
CA VAL A 384 -23.43 -16.13 2.78
C VAL A 384 -23.29 -15.78 4.26
N GLN A 385 -22.39 -14.85 4.56
CA GLN A 385 -22.19 -14.36 5.92
C GLN A 385 -23.37 -13.49 6.35
N PRO A 386 -23.86 -13.60 7.59
CA PRO A 386 -24.83 -12.65 8.11
C PRO A 386 -24.23 -11.23 8.12
N ALA A 387 -25.07 -10.22 8.00
CA ALA A 387 -24.60 -8.84 8.16
C ALA A 387 -23.99 -8.67 9.56
N LYS A 388 -22.85 -7.98 9.67
CA LYS A 388 -22.25 -7.64 10.96
C LYS A 388 -23.29 -6.88 11.79
N ASP A 389 -23.51 -7.31 13.02
CA ASP A 389 -24.36 -6.57 13.95
C ASP A 389 -23.62 -5.30 14.36
N THR A 390 -24.17 -4.14 13.97
CA THR A 390 -23.61 -2.82 14.31
C THR A 390 -24.28 -2.18 15.53
N SER A 391 -25.19 -2.90 16.20
CA SER A 391 -25.77 -2.44 17.46
C SER A 391 -24.78 -2.51 18.63
N LEU A 392 -23.74 -3.34 18.50
CA LEU A 392 -22.63 -3.45 19.44
C LEU A 392 -21.49 -2.54 18.99
N VAL A 393 -21.14 -1.55 19.81
CA VAL A 393 -20.00 -0.67 19.58
C VAL A 393 -18.69 -1.42 19.84
N ASP A 394 -17.68 -1.21 18.98
CA ASP A 394 -16.44 -2.01 18.94
C ASP A 394 -15.63 -1.96 20.26
N PHE A 395 -15.81 -0.92 21.09
CA PHE A 395 -15.20 -0.80 22.41
C PHE A 395 -15.97 -1.51 23.54
N GLU A 396 -17.23 -1.89 23.31
CA GLU A 396 -18.04 -2.71 24.23
C GLU A 396 -17.88 -4.22 23.93
N LEU A 397 -17.34 -4.56 22.75
CA LEU A 397 -16.92 -5.92 22.44
C LEU A 397 -15.61 -6.22 23.18
N ALA A 398 -15.67 -7.20 24.10
CA ALA A 398 -14.47 -7.74 24.70
C ALA A 398 -13.55 -8.29 23.60
N ARG A 399 -12.34 -7.74 23.49
CA ARG A 399 -11.27 -8.33 22.67
C ARG A 399 -10.84 -9.63 23.35
N LEU A 400 -11.30 -10.76 22.81
CA LEU A 400 -10.92 -12.08 23.28
C LEU A 400 -9.56 -12.43 22.68
N ASP A 401 -8.50 -12.19 23.44
CA ASP A 401 -7.20 -12.82 23.17
C ASP A 401 -7.26 -14.26 23.67
N ILE A 402 -7.18 -15.23 22.75
CA ILE A 402 -7.14 -16.66 23.08
C ILE A 402 -5.68 -17.08 23.16
N TRP A 403 -5.26 -17.51 24.34
CA TRP A 403 -3.90 -17.91 24.66
C TRP A 403 -3.78 -19.42 24.62
N THR A 404 -2.64 -19.92 24.16
CA THR A 404 -2.32 -21.35 24.28
C THR A 404 -1.04 -21.54 25.09
N TYR A 405 -0.93 -22.66 25.81
CA TYR A 405 0.28 -23.02 26.55
C TYR A 405 1.51 -23.26 25.66
N LYS A 406 1.35 -23.19 24.33
CA LYS A 406 2.40 -23.37 23.32
C LYS A 406 2.92 -22.04 22.78
N ASP A 407 2.41 -20.91 23.25
CA ASP A 407 2.83 -19.61 22.73
C ASP A 407 4.21 -19.26 23.30
N ASP A 408 5.18 -18.99 22.41
CA ASP A 408 6.60 -18.80 22.76
C ASP A 408 6.88 -17.54 23.60
N TYR A 409 5.93 -16.60 23.67
CA TYR A 409 6.03 -15.40 24.50
C TYR A 409 4.71 -15.14 25.23
N LEU A 410 4.81 -15.04 26.56
CA LEU A 410 3.76 -14.44 27.40
C LEU A 410 3.82 -12.91 27.20
N GLN A 411 2.67 -12.28 26.94
CA GLN A 411 2.60 -10.82 26.91
C GLN A 411 2.42 -10.27 28.35
N PRO A 412 2.86 -9.03 28.64
CA PRO A 412 2.86 -8.44 29.98
C PRO A 412 1.46 -8.15 30.56
#